data_AF-A0A8J2TUJ0-F1
#
_entry.id   AF-A0A8J2TUJ0-F1
#
_cell.length_a   1.000
_cell.length_b   1.000
_cell.length_c   1.000
_cell.angle_alpha   90.00
_cell.angle_beta   90.00
_cell.angle_gamma   90.00
#
_symmetry.space_group_name_H-M   'P 1'
#
loop_
_entity.id
_entity.type
_entity.pdbx_description
1 polymer ?
#
loop_
_entity_poly.entity_id
_entity_poly.type
_entity_poly.pdbx_seq_one_letter_code
_entity_poly.pdbx_strand_id
1 'polypeptide(L)'
;MKISIEWVYRTKNGTEAVFHSEEMSPEMAVSLAEDMEKTGRTKRISFFDISGTSWTLKELKKYLKEIETEPHHITVYFDGGFDRASKKAGLGCVVYYKQNSG
;
A
#
# COMPACT_ATOMS: atom_id res chain seq x y z
N MET A 1 5.72 2.82 -2.68
CA MET A 1 6.09 2.46 -4.07
C MET A 1 4.85 2.16 -4.88
N LYS A 2 4.94 2.13 -6.21
CA LYS A 2 3.92 1.56 -7.10
C LYS A 2 4.38 0.20 -7.64
N ILE A 3 3.43 -0.67 -7.94
CA ILE A 3 3.67 -2.05 -8.32
C ILE A 3 2.61 -2.54 -9.31
N SER A 4 2.99 -3.38 -10.26
CA SER A 4 2.09 -4.11 -11.14
C SER A 4 2.05 -5.59 -10.80
N ILE A 5 0.98 -6.27 -11.23
CA ILE A 5 0.78 -7.70 -11.08
C ILE A 5 0.97 -8.35 -12.45
N GLU A 6 1.78 -9.39 -12.52
CA GLU A 6 1.71 -10.39 -13.58
C GLU A 6 1.10 -11.67 -13.01
N TRP A 7 0.08 -12.21 -13.67
CA TRP A 7 -0.46 -13.51 -13.28
C TRP A 7 -0.76 -14.40 -14.47
N VAL A 8 -0.51 -15.70 -14.28
CA VAL A 8 -0.90 -16.75 -15.20
C VAL A 8 -2.25 -17.27 -14.75
N TYR A 9 -3.29 -16.95 -15.49
CA TYR A 9 -4.64 -17.42 -15.22
C TYR A 9 -4.94 -18.67 -16.07
N ARG A 10 -5.51 -19.69 -15.44
CA ARG A 10 -5.90 -20.95 -16.08
C ARG A 10 -7.39 -21.19 -15.89
N THR A 11 -8.13 -21.37 -16.97
CA THR A 11 -9.53 -21.78 -16.92
C THR A 11 -9.67 -23.24 -16.50
N LYS A 12 -10.87 -23.65 -16.07
CA LYS A 12 -11.15 -25.06 -15.73
C LYS A 12 -10.84 -26.04 -16.87
N ASN A 13 -10.94 -25.58 -18.11
CA ASN A 13 -10.73 -26.39 -19.32
C ASN A 13 -9.27 -26.35 -19.81
N GLY A 14 -8.36 -25.73 -19.04
CA GLY A 14 -6.92 -25.74 -19.32
C GLY A 14 -6.41 -24.59 -20.19
N THR A 15 -7.27 -23.68 -20.66
CA THR A 15 -6.82 -22.47 -21.37
C THR A 15 -6.03 -21.57 -20.43
N GLU A 16 -4.84 -21.16 -20.86
CA GLU A 16 -3.96 -20.28 -20.10
C GLU A 16 -3.75 -18.96 -20.83
N ALA A 17 -3.66 -17.88 -20.06
CA ALA A 17 -3.18 -16.59 -20.53
C ALA A 17 -2.39 -15.88 -19.42
N VAL A 18 -1.43 -15.07 -19.85
CA VAL A 18 -0.70 -14.15 -18.97
C VAL A 18 -1.43 -12.81 -19.01
N PHE A 19 -1.64 -12.24 -17.83
CA PHE A 19 -2.24 -10.94 -17.67
C PHE A 19 -1.30 -10.03 -16.89
N HIS A 20 -1.38 -8.75 -17.23
CA HIS A 20 -0.65 -7.67 -16.57
C HIS A 20 -1.65 -6.62 -16.11
N SER A 21 -1.49 -6.14 -14.88
CA SER A 21 -2.25 -5.00 -14.38
C SER A 21 -1.55 -3.69 -14.71
N GLU A 22 -2.30 -2.59 -14.63
CA GLU A 22 -1.70 -1.28 -14.42
C GLU A 22 -1.00 -1.20 -13.04
N GLU A 23 -0.21 -0.14 -12.86
CA GLU A 23 0.44 0.15 -11.59
C GLU A 23 -0.58 0.51 -10.49
N MET A 24 -0.37 -0.03 -9.28
CA MET A 24 -1.21 0.20 -8.11
C MET A 24 -0.39 0.25 -6.82
N SER A 25 -1.06 0.44 -5.68
CA SER A 25 -0.39 0.35 -4.37
C SER A 25 -0.13 -1.11 -3.98
N PRO A 26 0.92 -1.40 -3.18
CA PRO A 26 1.20 -2.74 -2.67
C PRO A 26 0.02 -3.36 -1.90
N GLU A 27 -0.74 -2.58 -1.14
CA GLU A 27 -1.91 -3.05 -0.38
C GLU A 27 -3.02 -3.55 -1.32
N MET A 28 -3.31 -2.78 -2.38
CA MET A 28 -4.28 -3.19 -3.40
C MET A 28 -3.80 -4.45 -4.13
N ALA A 29 -2.52 -4.51 -4.49
CA ALA A 29 -1.94 -5.65 -5.18
C ALA A 29 -2.03 -6.94 -4.35
N VAL A 30 -1.73 -6.87 -3.05
CA VAL A 30 -1.88 -8.01 -2.12
C VAL A 30 -3.35 -8.43 -2.02
N SER A 31 -4.27 -7.48 -1.85
CA SER A 31 -5.70 -7.80 -1.72
C SER A 31 -6.27 -8.49 -2.97
N LEU A 32 -5.92 -8.00 -4.16
CA LEU A 32 -6.33 -8.61 -5.43
C LEU A 32 -5.72 -9.99 -5.63
N ALA A 33 -4.44 -10.15 -5.32
CA ALA A 33 -3.75 -11.44 -5.45
C ALA A 33 -4.40 -12.53 -4.59
N GLU A 34 -4.74 -12.21 -3.33
CA GLU A 34 -5.42 -13.15 -2.43
C GLU A 34 -6.81 -13.53 -2.94
N ASP A 35 -7.56 -12.58 -3.52
CA ASP A 35 -8.86 -12.87 -4.11
C ASP A 35 -8.73 -13.75 -5.37
N MET A 36 -7.77 -13.43 -6.24
CA MET A 36 -7.46 -14.24 -7.42
C MET A 36 -7.06 -15.67 -7.04
N GLU A 37 -6.21 -15.86 -6.02
CA GLU A 37 -5.80 -17.19 -5.53
C GLU A 37 -7.01 -18.01 -5.03
N LYS A 38 -7.98 -17.39 -4.35
CA LYS A 38 -9.21 -18.07 -3.89
C LYS A 38 -10.05 -18.64 -5.03
N THR A 39 -9.92 -18.11 -6.24
CA THR A 39 -10.60 -18.67 -7.41
C THR A 39 -10.08 -20.06 -7.81
N GLY A 40 -8.89 -20.45 -7.34
CA GLY A 40 -8.20 -21.68 -7.74
C GLY A 40 -7.71 -21.67 -9.19
N ARG A 41 -7.74 -20.51 -9.86
CA ARG A 41 -7.40 -20.33 -11.29
C ARG A 41 -6.07 -19.61 -11.50
N THR A 42 -5.43 -19.15 -10.42
CA THR A 42 -4.10 -18.54 -10.46
C THR A 42 -3.05 -19.64 -10.42
N LYS A 43 -2.36 -19.85 -11.54
CA LYS A 43 -1.25 -20.83 -11.63
C LYS A 43 0.05 -20.25 -11.11
N ARG A 44 0.30 -18.96 -11.37
CA ARG A 44 1.45 -18.21 -10.89
C ARG A 44 1.06 -16.74 -10.76
N ILE A 45 1.57 -16.07 -9.73
CA ILE A 45 1.46 -14.63 -9.55
C ILE A 45 2.82 -14.07 -9.17
N SER A 46 3.16 -12.92 -9.73
CA SER A 46 4.41 -12.20 -9.48
C SER A 46 4.12 -10.71 -9.55
N PHE A 47 4.90 -9.93 -8.83
CA PHE A 47 4.70 -8.49 -8.79
C PHE A 47 5.98 -7.77 -9.21
N PHE A 48 5.83 -6.60 -9.83
CA PHE A 48 6.97 -5.84 -10.33
C PHE A 48 6.88 -4.39 -9.88
N ASP A 49 7.92 -3.89 -9.23
CA ASP A 49 8.03 -2.45 -8.96
C ASP A 49 8.48 -1.69 -10.22
N ILE A 50 8.53 -0.36 -10.12
CA ILE A 50 8.92 0.53 -11.22
C ILE A 50 10.34 0.30 -11.76
N SER A 51 11.21 -0.36 -10.99
CA SER A 51 12.57 -0.73 -11.42
C SER A 51 12.62 -2.08 -12.12
N GLY A 52 11.48 -2.78 -12.21
CA GLY A 52 11.36 -4.12 -12.74
C GLY A 52 11.80 -5.20 -11.74
N THR A 53 12.05 -4.86 -10.48
CA THR A 53 12.37 -5.86 -9.46
C THR A 53 11.14 -6.72 -9.20
N SER A 54 11.32 -8.04 -9.25
CA SER A 54 10.24 -8.99 -9.00
C SER A 54 10.05 -9.26 -7.51
N TRP A 55 8.81 -9.34 -7.08
CA TRP A 55 8.41 -9.67 -5.72
C TRP A 55 7.44 -10.85 -5.73
N THR A 56 7.52 -11.69 -4.71
CA THR A 56 6.50 -12.68 -4.37
C THR A 56 5.43 -12.06 -3.47
N LEU A 57 4.26 -12.72 -3.36
CA LEU A 57 3.20 -12.30 -2.43
C LEU A 57 3.70 -12.26 -0.98
N LYS A 58 4.58 -13.20 -0.61
CA LYS A 58 5.16 -13.29 0.73
C LYS A 58 6.09 -12.11 1.02
N GLU A 59 6.96 -11.75 0.08
CA GLU A 59 7.86 -10.60 0.23
C GLU A 59 7.08 -9.29 0.27
N LEU A 60 6.07 -9.13 -0.57
CA LEU A 60 5.24 -7.94 -0.59
C LEU A 60 4.45 -7.76 0.72
N LYS A 61 3.90 -8.85 1.27
CA LYS A 61 3.27 -8.85 2.61
C LYS A 61 4.26 -8.52 3.73
N LYS A 62 5.50 -9.03 3.64
CA LYS A 62 6.55 -8.71 4.61
C LYS A 62 6.92 -7.23 4.54
N TYR A 63 7.10 -6.70 3.34
CA TYR A 63 7.33 -5.27 3.11
C TYR A 63 6.20 -4.42 3.71
N LEU A 64 4.93 -4.77 3.46
CA LEU A 64 3.78 -4.07 4.03
C LEU A 64 3.80 -4.08 5.57
N LYS A 65 4.12 -5.21 6.18
CA LYS A 65 4.22 -5.34 7.64
C LYS A 65 5.37 -4.52 8.22
N GLU A 66 6.51 -4.47 7.53
CA GLU A 66 7.67 -3.68 7.95
C GLU A 66 7.36 -2.18 7.87
N ILE A 67 6.74 -1.72 6.77
CA ILE A 67 6.33 -0.32 6.70
C ILE A 67 5.24 -0.03 7.73
N GLU A 68 4.23 -0.88 7.93
CA GLU A 68 3.13 -0.67 8.90
C GLU A 68 3.59 -0.40 10.34
N THR A 69 4.80 -0.85 10.71
CA THR A 69 5.40 -0.52 12.02
C THR A 69 5.91 0.91 12.15
N GLU A 70 5.93 1.69 11.07
CA GLU A 70 6.14 3.14 11.09
C GLU A 70 4.80 3.90 11.20
N PRO A 71 4.73 5.07 11.87
CA PRO A 71 3.48 5.84 11.92
C PRO A 71 3.10 6.37 10.54
N HIS A 72 1.90 6.02 10.05
CA HIS A 72 1.39 6.46 8.75
C HIS A 72 0.22 7.44 8.88
N HIS A 73 -0.01 8.22 7.83
CA HIS A 73 -1.05 9.26 7.76
C HIS A 73 -0.88 10.36 8.82
N ILE A 74 0.35 10.83 9.02
CA ILE A 74 0.62 11.97 9.91
C ILE A 74 0.06 13.24 9.26
N THR A 75 -0.95 13.83 9.90
CA THR A 75 -1.49 15.14 9.54
C THR A 75 -1.25 16.10 10.69
N VAL A 76 -0.51 17.18 10.44
CA VAL A 76 -0.21 18.21 11.43
C VAL A 76 -0.93 19.50 11.06
N TYR A 77 -1.75 20.00 11.97
CA TYR A 77 -2.34 21.32 11.86
C TYR A 77 -1.63 22.25 12.83
N PHE A 78 -1.26 23.44 12.34
CA PHE A 78 -0.71 24.53 13.14
C PHE A 78 -1.73 25.66 13.17
N ASP A 79 -2.05 26.14 14.37
CA ASP A 79 -2.76 27.40 14.54
C ASP A 79 -1.90 28.36 15.36
N GLY A 80 -1.70 29.56 14.82
CA GLY A 80 -0.78 30.56 15.33
C GLY A 80 -1.47 31.90 15.46
N GLY A 81 -1.74 32.31 16.69
CA GLY A 81 -2.35 33.61 17.00
C GLY A 81 -1.30 34.59 17.53
N PHE A 82 -1.22 35.78 16.94
CA PHE A 82 -0.37 36.87 17.40
C PHE A 82 -1.19 38.07 17.83
N ASP A 83 -1.10 38.44 19.11
CA ASP A 83 -1.75 39.65 19.62
C ASP A 83 -0.83 40.87 19.47
N ARG A 84 -1.26 41.84 18.66
CA ARG A 84 -0.45 43.03 18.34
C ARG A 84 -0.31 43.99 19.52
N ALA A 85 -1.26 43.99 20.45
CA ALA A 85 -1.28 44.89 21.60
C ALA A 85 -0.32 44.42 22.72
N SER A 86 -0.38 43.13 23.08
CA SER A 86 0.52 42.55 24.10
C SER A 86 1.83 42.02 23.54
N LYS A 87 2.00 41.98 22.21
CA LYS A 87 3.15 41.39 21.50
C LYS A 87 3.39 39.91 21.83
N LYS A 88 2.36 39.20 22.29
CA LYS A 88 2.44 37.78 22.64
C LYS A 88 1.93 36.92 21.48
N ALA A 89 2.58 35.79 21.27
CA ALA A 89 2.15 34.75 20.33
C ALA A 89 1.77 33.49 21.11
N GLY A 90 0.73 32.80 20.65
CA GLY A 90 0.40 31.44 21.06
C GLY A 90 0.51 30.50 19.86
N LEU A 91 1.02 29.29 20.08
CA LEU A 91 1.09 28.23 19.08
C LEU A 91 0.34 27.00 19.60
N GLY A 92 -0.65 26.54 18.84
CA GLY A 92 -1.28 25.25 19.02
C GLY A 92 -0.87 24.31 17.89
N CYS A 93 -0.57 23.05 18.21
CA CYS A 93 -0.45 22.00 17.21
C CYS A 93 -1.36 20.83 17.56
N VAL A 94 -1.97 20.24 16.53
CA VAL A 94 -2.71 18.99 16.65
C VAL A 94 -2.10 17.99 15.66
N VAL A 95 -1.68 16.85 16.19
CA VAL A 95 -1.08 15.77 15.41
C VAL A 95 -2.07 14.62 15.34
N TYR A 96 -2.56 14.34 14.14
CA TYR A 96 -3.33 13.14 13.86
C TYR A 96 -2.42 12.10 13.24
N TYR A 97 -2.51 10.87 13.72
CA TYR A 97 -1.84 9.72 13.12
C TYR A 97 -2.75 8.51 13.23
N LYS A 98 -2.64 7.59 12.28
CA LYS A 98 -3.27 6.28 12.41
C LYS A 98 -2.24 5.33 13.01
N GLN A 99 -2.56 4.80 14.19
CA GLN A 99 -1.81 3.72 14.83
C GLN A 99 -2.66 2.46 14.71
N ASN A 100 -2.12 1.43 14.06
CA ASN A 100 -2.76 0.12 14.08
C ASN A 100 -2.50 -0.50 15.46
N SER A 101 -3.53 -0.55 16.29
CA SER A 101 -3.57 -1.39 17.48
C SER A 101 -3.72 -2.84 16.99
N GLY A 102 -2.77 -3.70 17.37
CA GLY A 102 -2.78 -5.12 17.05
C GLY A 102 -3.98 -5.88 17.61
#